data_AF-H2ARQ2-F1
#
_entry.id   AF-H2ARQ2-F1
#
_cell.length_a   1.000
_cell.length_b   1.000
_cell.length_c   1.000
_cell.angle_alpha   90.00
_cell.angle_beta   90.00
_cell.angle_gamma   90.00
#
_symmetry.space_group_name_H-M   'P 1'
#
loop_
_entity.id
_entity.type
_entity.pdbx_description
1 polymer ?
#
loop_
_entity_poly.entity_id
_entity_poly.type
_entity_poly.pdbx_seq_one_letter_code
_entity_poly.pdbx_strand_id
1 'polypeptide(L)'
;MSRLALSSVLLRGSFRRFSLSVPIHSKTISKRVIIPPTTHLKSDSTGSASGKIGIDEFKQLPEDSDYIENFYNELEDFSEEYLKKHTKKSFADFEGEPDDLVFQVQKYVELQIVPKYTVEAGDQSRIYRSIGDKLLVERYIEFIKAMKLTLRLNGGHTFIFDLILQSHAVFNEWESNKYRNR
;
A
#
# COMPACT_ATOMS: atom_id res chain seq x y z
N MET A 1 -9.35 44.27 71.18
CA MET A 1 -9.28 42.79 71.20
C MET A 1 -8.82 42.36 69.81
N SER A 2 -7.53 42.05 69.63
CA SER A 2 -6.97 40.67 69.59
C SER A 2 -7.60 39.80 68.49
N ARG A 3 -6.94 39.07 67.60
CA ARG A 3 -5.55 38.90 67.10
C ARG A 3 -5.70 37.79 66.02
N LEU A 4 -5.01 37.93 64.87
CA LEU A 4 -4.38 36.85 64.04
C LEU A 4 -5.34 35.78 63.42
N ALA A 5 -5.11 35.19 62.24
CA ALA A 5 -3.85 34.76 61.65
C ALA A 5 -3.95 34.43 60.13
N LEU A 6 -2.81 34.65 59.44
CA LEU A 6 -2.13 33.81 58.44
C LEU A 6 -2.87 33.38 57.15
N SER A 7 -2.40 33.85 55.99
CA SER A 7 -1.41 33.18 55.10
C SER A 7 -2.17 32.46 53.96
N SER A 8 -1.93 32.72 52.67
CA SER A 8 -0.67 32.39 52.01
C SER A 8 -0.74 32.67 50.49
N VAL A 9 0.46 32.82 49.92
CA VAL A 9 0.91 32.59 48.52
C VAL A 9 0.41 33.51 47.38
N LEU A 10 1.37 34.34 46.93
CA LEU A 10 1.43 35.00 45.63
C LEU A 10 1.79 33.98 44.52
N LEU A 11 1.02 33.96 43.43
CA LEU A 11 1.44 33.41 42.14
C LEU A 11 1.42 34.52 41.09
N ARG A 12 2.58 35.18 40.93
CA ARG A 12 2.85 36.14 39.84
C ARG A 12 3.33 35.37 38.61
N GLY A 13 2.44 35.12 37.66
CA GLY A 13 2.80 34.71 36.30
C GLY A 13 3.28 35.92 35.50
N SER A 14 4.60 36.04 35.30
CA SER A 14 5.20 37.06 34.43
C SER A 14 5.22 36.58 32.99
N PHE A 15 4.34 37.10 32.14
CA PHE A 15 4.45 36.93 30.69
C PHE A 15 5.55 37.87 30.15
N ARG A 16 6.77 37.35 29.99
CA ARG A 16 7.82 38.04 29.25
C ARG A 16 7.63 37.78 27.75
N ARG A 17 7.03 38.74 27.06
CA ARG A 17 7.10 38.82 25.59
C ARG A 17 8.46 39.38 25.21
N PHE A 18 9.30 38.56 24.58
CA PHE A 18 10.52 39.03 23.94
C PHE A 18 10.22 39.23 22.45
N SER A 19 10.06 40.48 22.02
CA SER A 19 10.14 40.83 20.60
C SER A 19 11.49 41.49 20.33
N LEU A 20 12.39 40.76 19.69
CA LEU A 20 13.65 41.30 19.17
C LEU A 20 13.47 41.46 17.66
N SER A 21 13.05 42.65 17.21
CA SER A 21 13.15 43.05 15.81
C SER A 21 14.49 43.76 15.61
N VAL A 22 15.56 42.99 15.41
CA VAL A 22 16.83 43.52 14.91
C VAL A 22 16.93 43.16 13.43
N PRO A 23 16.98 44.14 12.51
CA PRO A 23 17.19 43.83 11.10
C PRO A 23 18.67 43.50 10.88
N ILE A 24 19.00 42.21 10.86
CA ILE A 24 20.33 41.70 10.49
C ILE A 24 20.56 41.99 9.00
N HIS A 25 21.30 43.05 8.70
CA HIS A 25 21.78 43.31 7.34
C HIS A 25 23.11 42.60 7.12
N SER A 26 23.06 41.34 6.68
CA SER A 26 24.23 40.67 6.10
C SER A 26 24.23 40.87 4.59
N LYS A 27 25.04 41.82 4.09
CA LYS A 27 25.39 41.93 2.67
C LYS A 27 26.75 41.28 2.43
N THR A 28 26.80 39.95 2.51
CA THR A 28 27.83 39.17 1.81
C THR A 28 27.24 37.82 1.41
N ILE A 29 26.66 37.75 0.20
CA ILE A 29 26.25 36.49 -0.41
C ILE A 29 27.52 35.82 -0.94
N SER A 30 27.90 34.69 -0.34
CA SER A 30 28.86 33.78 -0.95
C SER A 30 28.20 33.19 -2.20
N LYS A 31 28.76 33.42 -3.39
CA LYS A 31 28.29 32.82 -4.67
C LYS A 31 28.58 31.31 -4.77
N ARG A 32 28.96 30.66 -3.67
CA ARG A 32 29.20 29.22 -3.65
C ARG A 32 27.88 28.51 -3.45
N VAL A 33 27.45 27.77 -4.47
CA VAL A 33 26.34 26.83 -4.36
C VAL A 33 26.70 25.82 -3.28
N ILE A 34 25.97 25.82 -2.17
CA ILE A 34 26.06 24.76 -1.17
C ILE A 34 25.34 23.56 -1.78
N ILE A 35 26.11 22.66 -2.39
CA ILE A 35 25.59 21.37 -2.86
C ILE A 35 25.63 20.45 -1.63
N PRO A 36 24.48 20.06 -1.07
CA PRO A 36 24.47 19.06 -0.01
C PRO A 36 25.11 17.77 -0.55
N PRO A 37 25.89 17.02 0.25
CA PRO A 37 26.43 15.74 -0.17
C PRO A 37 25.28 14.85 -0.62
N THR A 38 25.27 14.49 -1.91
CA THR A 38 24.28 13.60 -2.53
C THR A 38 24.58 12.16 -2.14
N THR A 39 24.51 11.85 -0.86
CA THR A 39 24.45 10.47 -0.40
C THR A 39 22.97 10.14 -0.28
N HIS A 40 22.48 9.29 -1.19
CA HIS A 40 21.17 8.61 -1.23
C HIS A 40 20.09 9.08 -2.23
N LEU A 41 20.26 10.21 -2.94
CA LEU A 41 19.39 10.51 -4.09
C LEU A 41 20.04 9.98 -5.37
N LYS A 42 19.99 8.66 -5.56
CA LYS A 42 20.12 8.11 -6.91
C LYS A 42 18.90 8.58 -7.69
N SER A 43 19.12 9.62 -8.47
CA SER A 43 18.34 9.93 -9.65
C SER A 43 18.48 8.75 -10.62
N ASP A 44 17.71 7.68 -10.40
CA ASP A 44 17.39 6.74 -11.46
C ASP A 44 16.40 7.44 -12.39
N SER A 45 16.92 8.41 -13.14
CA SER A 45 16.27 8.96 -14.32
C SER A 45 16.40 7.93 -15.44
N THR A 46 15.59 6.90 -15.37
CA THR A 46 14.84 6.46 -16.53
C THR A 46 13.38 6.66 -16.19
N GLY A 47 12.83 7.76 -16.70
CA GLY A 47 11.39 7.86 -16.93
C GLY A 47 11.00 6.72 -17.84
N SER A 48 10.70 5.56 -17.26
CA SER A 48 10.06 4.47 -17.96
C SER A 48 8.58 4.77 -17.91
N ALA A 49 8.12 5.53 -18.90
CA ALA A 49 6.75 5.47 -19.39
C ALA A 49 6.41 4.08 -20.00
N SER A 50 7.16 3.03 -19.65
CA SER A 50 6.76 1.65 -19.87
C SER A 50 6.25 1.12 -18.53
N GLY A 51 4.96 0.80 -18.48
CA GLY A 51 4.28 0.25 -17.30
C GLY A 51 4.78 -1.13 -16.84
N LYS A 52 6.00 -1.52 -17.23
CA LYS A 52 6.68 -2.79 -16.94
C LYS A 52 7.19 -2.83 -15.51
N ILE A 53 7.09 -3.98 -14.85
CA ILE A 53 7.64 -4.18 -13.51
C ILE A 53 9.13 -4.55 -13.68
N GLY A 54 10.01 -3.74 -13.10
CA GLY A 54 11.44 -4.05 -13.07
C GLY A 54 11.72 -5.20 -12.10
N ILE A 55 12.71 -6.02 -12.42
CA ILE A 55 13.27 -7.02 -11.52
C ILE A 55 14.49 -6.37 -10.88
N ASP A 56 14.48 -6.25 -9.56
CA ASP A 56 15.54 -5.65 -8.75
C ASP A 56 15.82 -6.54 -7.53
N GLU A 57 16.80 -6.18 -6.70
CA GLU A 57 16.99 -6.84 -5.40
C GLU A 57 15.73 -6.75 -4.54
N PHE A 58 15.46 -7.81 -3.79
CA PHE A 58 14.30 -7.87 -2.90
C PHE A 58 14.29 -6.70 -1.92
N LYS A 59 13.16 -6.00 -1.92
CA LYS A 59 12.86 -4.91 -0.99
C LYS A 59 11.70 -5.34 -0.11
N GLN A 60 11.86 -5.16 1.19
CA GLN A 60 10.73 -5.30 2.11
C GLN A 60 9.69 -4.23 1.78
N LEU A 61 8.42 -4.62 1.86
CA LEU A 61 7.33 -3.68 1.69
C LEU A 61 7.35 -2.65 2.83
N PRO A 62 6.97 -1.38 2.57
CA PRO A 62 6.81 -0.38 3.61
C PRO A 62 5.81 -0.83 4.70
N GLU A 63 6.01 -0.40 5.95
CA GLU A 63 5.12 -0.76 7.07
C GLU A 63 3.69 -0.23 6.89
N ASP A 64 3.48 0.80 6.07
CA ASP A 64 2.19 1.40 5.73
C ASP A 64 1.57 0.83 4.43
N SER A 65 2.08 -0.31 3.95
CA SER A 65 1.68 -0.90 2.68
C SER A 65 0.43 -1.80 2.76
N ASP A 66 -0.66 -1.27 3.31
CA ASP A 66 -1.97 -1.93 3.40
C ASP A 66 -2.63 -2.19 2.02
N TYR A 67 -1.91 -1.94 0.92
CA TYR A 67 -2.43 -1.99 -0.45
C TYR A 67 -2.94 -3.37 -0.83
N ILE A 68 -2.20 -4.44 -0.51
CA ILE A 68 -2.58 -5.81 -0.88
C ILE A 68 -3.31 -6.53 0.26
N GLU A 69 -3.05 -6.13 1.50
CA GLU A 69 -3.67 -6.74 2.69
C GLU A 69 -5.18 -6.53 2.74
N ASN A 70 -5.71 -5.47 2.13
CA ASN A 70 -7.16 -5.28 2.03
C ASN A 70 -7.85 -6.25 1.04
N PHE A 71 -7.06 -7.03 0.28
CA PHE A 71 -7.53 -7.91 -0.80
C PHE A 71 -7.14 -9.38 -0.58
N TYR A 72 -7.03 -9.84 0.68
CA TYR A 72 -6.72 -11.24 0.98
C TYR A 72 -7.68 -12.23 0.30
N ASN A 73 -8.98 -11.95 0.31
CA ASN A 73 -9.98 -12.82 -0.30
C ASN A 73 -9.77 -12.93 -1.81
N GLU A 74 -9.57 -11.79 -2.50
CA GLU A 74 -9.32 -11.78 -3.95
C GLU A 74 -8.00 -12.48 -4.31
N LEU A 75 -6.97 -12.32 -3.46
CA LEU A 75 -5.67 -12.96 -3.64
C LEU A 75 -5.76 -14.49 -3.45
N GLU A 76 -6.48 -14.93 -2.42
CA GLU A 76 -6.74 -16.34 -2.14
C GLU A 76 -7.60 -16.98 -3.24
N ASP A 77 -8.70 -16.33 -3.64
CA ASP A 77 -9.57 -16.77 -4.73
C ASP A 77 -8.77 -16.91 -6.04
N PHE A 78 -7.93 -15.93 -6.36
CA PHE A 78 -7.09 -16.01 -7.56
C PHE A 78 -6.07 -17.16 -7.47
N SER A 79 -5.44 -17.36 -6.31
CA SER A 79 -4.48 -18.45 -6.08
C SER A 79 -5.13 -19.83 -6.20
N GLU A 80 -6.21 -20.07 -5.45
CA GLU A 80 -6.87 -21.37 -5.36
C GLU A 80 -7.75 -21.66 -6.56
N GLU A 81 -8.59 -20.71 -6.98
CA GLU A 81 -9.56 -20.95 -8.05
C GLU A 81 -8.95 -20.85 -9.44
N TYR A 82 -7.96 -19.97 -9.65
CA TYR A 82 -7.39 -19.76 -10.98
C TYR A 82 -6.00 -20.37 -11.14
N LEU A 83 -5.03 -19.97 -10.33
CA LEU A 83 -3.65 -20.42 -10.52
C LEU A 83 -3.53 -21.94 -10.33
N LYS A 84 -3.96 -22.46 -9.17
CA LYS A 84 -3.83 -23.89 -8.84
C LYS A 84 -4.77 -24.78 -9.68
N LYS A 85 -6.06 -24.44 -9.76
CA LYS A 85 -7.05 -25.27 -10.46
C LYS A 85 -6.93 -25.20 -12.00
N HIS A 86 -6.77 -24.02 -12.59
CA HIS A 86 -6.78 -23.87 -14.05
C HIS A 86 -5.39 -23.93 -14.68
N THR A 87 -4.38 -23.31 -14.05
CA THR A 87 -3.04 -23.24 -14.64
C THR A 87 -2.04 -24.25 -14.05
N LYS A 88 -2.37 -24.85 -12.90
CA LYS A 88 -1.47 -25.71 -12.10
C LYS A 88 -0.15 -25.02 -11.77
N LYS A 89 -0.21 -23.70 -11.54
CA LYS A 89 0.91 -22.84 -11.15
C LYS A 89 0.66 -22.24 -9.76
N SER A 90 1.71 -21.69 -9.20
CA SER A 90 1.81 -20.91 -7.96
C SER A 90 2.36 -19.52 -8.27
N PHE A 91 2.40 -18.61 -7.29
CA PHE A 91 3.01 -17.28 -7.51
C PHE A 91 4.51 -17.40 -7.80
N ALA A 92 5.21 -18.32 -7.15
CA ALA A 92 6.62 -18.59 -7.38
C ALA A 92 6.97 -19.00 -8.83
N ASP A 93 6.02 -19.57 -9.58
CA ASP A 93 6.24 -19.96 -10.99
C ASP A 93 6.34 -18.75 -11.95
N PHE A 94 6.09 -17.54 -11.44
CA PHE A 94 6.22 -16.28 -12.18
C PHE A 94 7.41 -15.44 -11.70
N GLU A 95 8.30 -16.03 -10.88
CA GLU A 95 9.49 -15.35 -10.39
C GLU A 95 10.40 -14.97 -11.56
N GLY A 96 10.80 -13.70 -11.63
CA GLY A 96 11.53 -13.15 -12.79
C GLY A 96 10.64 -12.71 -13.96
N GLU A 97 9.34 -12.98 -13.94
CA GLU A 97 8.37 -12.47 -14.94
C GLU A 97 7.11 -11.90 -14.24
N PRO A 98 7.23 -10.86 -13.39
CA PRO A 98 6.11 -10.31 -12.62
C PRO A 98 4.99 -9.73 -13.50
N ASP A 99 5.31 -9.23 -14.70
CA ASP A 99 4.29 -8.75 -15.64
C ASP A 99 3.39 -9.88 -16.15
N ASP A 100 3.91 -11.10 -16.28
CA ASP A 100 3.14 -12.28 -16.69
C ASP A 100 2.13 -12.66 -15.60
N LEU A 101 2.52 -12.56 -14.32
CA LEU A 101 1.58 -12.74 -13.22
C LEU A 101 0.46 -11.70 -13.26
N VAL A 102 0.81 -10.41 -13.49
CA VAL A 102 -0.20 -9.35 -13.61
C VAL A 102 -1.11 -9.59 -14.80
N PHE A 103 -0.58 -10.07 -15.91
CA PHE A 103 -1.38 -10.45 -17.07
C PHE A 103 -2.34 -11.61 -16.76
N GLN A 104 -1.89 -12.63 -16.00
CA GLN A 104 -2.75 -13.73 -15.60
C GLN A 104 -3.92 -13.27 -14.72
N VAL A 105 -3.69 -12.34 -13.79
CA VAL A 105 -4.78 -11.82 -12.95
C VAL A 105 -5.76 -10.95 -13.75
N GLN A 106 -5.26 -10.14 -14.70
CA GLN A 106 -6.12 -9.39 -15.62
C GLN A 106 -7.00 -10.32 -16.46
N LYS A 107 -6.40 -11.39 -16.97
CA LYS A 107 -7.11 -12.43 -17.73
C LYS A 107 -8.16 -13.13 -16.87
N TYR A 108 -7.84 -13.47 -15.62
CA TYR A 108 -8.80 -14.05 -14.68
C TYR A 108 -10.00 -13.12 -14.46
N VAL A 109 -9.74 -11.84 -14.18
CA VAL A 109 -10.82 -10.87 -13.94
C VAL A 109 -11.69 -10.72 -15.19
N GLU A 110 -11.09 -10.55 -16.36
CA GLU A 110 -11.82 -10.33 -17.61
C GLU A 110 -12.64 -11.56 -18.05
N LEU A 111 -12.11 -12.77 -17.89
CA LEU A 111 -12.75 -13.99 -18.39
C LEU A 111 -13.61 -14.72 -17.36
N GLN A 112 -13.33 -14.58 -16.06
CA GLN A 112 -14.07 -15.29 -15.01
C GLN A 112 -14.88 -14.38 -14.11
N ILE A 113 -14.38 -13.20 -13.74
CA ILE A 113 -15.07 -12.31 -12.81
C ILE A 113 -16.12 -11.47 -13.55
N VAL A 114 -15.73 -10.71 -14.57
CA VAL A 114 -16.65 -9.79 -15.26
C VAL A 114 -17.88 -10.51 -15.83
N PRO A 115 -17.77 -11.69 -16.47
CA PRO A 115 -18.95 -12.40 -16.98
C PRO A 115 -19.92 -12.90 -15.89
N LYS A 116 -19.44 -13.15 -14.66
CA LYS A 116 -20.32 -13.54 -13.53
C LYS A 116 -21.26 -12.39 -13.12
N TYR A 117 -20.80 -11.15 -13.27
CA TYR A 117 -21.44 -9.95 -12.72
C TYR A 117 -22.10 -9.05 -13.78
N THR A 118 -21.96 -9.39 -15.05
CA THR A 118 -22.52 -8.63 -16.17
C THR A 118 -23.48 -9.46 -17.01
N VAL A 119 -24.26 -8.77 -17.83
CA VAL A 119 -25.11 -9.36 -18.87
C VAL A 119 -24.72 -8.71 -20.20
N GLU A 120 -24.67 -9.51 -21.25
CA GLU A 120 -24.42 -9.01 -22.60
C GLU A 120 -25.65 -8.24 -23.07
N ALA A 121 -25.49 -6.94 -23.31
CA ALA A 121 -26.40 -6.19 -24.15
C ALA A 121 -25.81 -6.23 -25.57
N GLY A 122 -26.59 -6.70 -26.54
CA GLY A 122 -26.17 -7.20 -27.86
C GLY A 122 -25.33 -6.30 -28.78
N ASP A 123 -24.81 -5.18 -28.27
CA ASP A 123 -23.93 -4.23 -28.95
C ASP A 123 -22.52 -4.20 -28.32
N GLN A 124 -22.02 -5.35 -27.84
CA GLN A 124 -20.75 -5.52 -27.12
C GLN A 124 -20.65 -4.75 -25.78
N SER A 125 -21.70 -4.06 -25.37
CA SER A 125 -21.77 -3.40 -24.07
C SER A 125 -22.15 -4.39 -22.98
N ARG A 126 -21.38 -4.40 -21.88
CA ARG A 126 -21.71 -5.17 -20.68
C ARG A 126 -22.49 -4.30 -19.70
N ILE A 127 -23.63 -4.78 -19.25
CA ILE A 127 -24.45 -4.11 -18.25
C ILE A 127 -24.33 -4.87 -16.93
N TYR A 128 -24.04 -4.17 -15.84
CA TYR A 128 -24.05 -4.74 -14.49
C TYR A 128 -25.49 -5.00 -14.04
N ARG A 129 -25.74 -6.15 -13.41
CA ARG A 129 -27.10 -6.51 -12.95
C ARG A 129 -27.55 -5.64 -11.77
N SER A 130 -26.61 -5.24 -10.93
CA SER A 130 -26.83 -4.36 -9.79
C SER A 130 -25.65 -3.41 -9.56
N ILE A 131 -25.85 -2.40 -8.71
CA ILE A 131 -24.75 -1.54 -8.24
C ILE A 131 -23.72 -2.34 -7.43
N GLY A 132 -24.15 -3.36 -6.69
CA GLY A 132 -23.26 -4.25 -5.94
C GLY A 132 -22.31 -5.01 -6.86
N ASP A 133 -22.84 -5.54 -7.98
CA ASP A 133 -22.04 -6.25 -8.99
C ASP A 133 -20.99 -5.34 -9.63
N LYS A 134 -21.33 -4.08 -9.87
CA LYS A 134 -20.37 -3.07 -10.34
C LYS A 134 -19.24 -2.86 -9.33
N LEU A 135 -19.58 -2.68 -8.05
CA LEU A 135 -18.61 -2.48 -6.98
C LEU A 135 -17.68 -3.70 -6.80
N LEU A 136 -18.20 -4.92 -6.95
CA LEU A 136 -17.37 -6.13 -6.90
C LEU A 136 -16.35 -6.17 -8.03
N VAL A 137 -16.76 -5.87 -9.27
CA VAL A 137 -15.83 -5.80 -10.40
C VAL A 137 -14.81 -4.68 -10.22
N GLU A 138 -15.22 -3.51 -9.76
CA GLU A 138 -14.31 -2.40 -9.45
C GLU A 138 -13.29 -2.79 -8.37
N ARG A 139 -13.71 -3.52 -7.34
CA ARG A 139 -12.83 -4.05 -6.29
C ARG A 139 -11.76 -5.00 -6.85
N TYR A 140 -12.11 -5.88 -7.80
CA TYR A 140 -11.10 -6.70 -8.50
C TYR A 140 -10.16 -5.86 -9.39
N ILE A 141 -10.62 -4.77 -9.98
CA ILE A 141 -9.75 -3.85 -10.73
C ILE A 141 -8.76 -3.15 -9.79
N GLU A 142 -9.19 -2.77 -8.60
CA GLU A 142 -8.32 -2.22 -7.55
C GLU A 142 -7.30 -3.25 -7.06
N PHE A 143 -7.72 -4.50 -6.87
CA PHE A 143 -6.84 -5.61 -6.55
C PHE A 143 -5.69 -5.78 -7.56
N ILE A 144 -5.97 -5.71 -8.88
CA ILE A 144 -4.92 -5.77 -9.90
C ILE A 144 -3.91 -4.62 -9.73
N LYS A 145 -4.39 -3.42 -9.42
CA LYS A 145 -3.52 -2.26 -9.19
C LYS A 145 -2.68 -2.44 -7.93
N ALA A 146 -3.27 -2.97 -6.86
CA ALA A 146 -2.59 -3.29 -5.61
C ALA A 146 -1.47 -4.32 -5.84
N MET A 147 -1.76 -5.45 -6.50
CA MET A 147 -0.73 -6.44 -6.85
C MET A 147 0.43 -5.82 -7.64
N LYS A 148 0.10 -5.02 -8.66
CA LYS A 148 1.11 -4.35 -9.48
C LYS A 148 1.97 -3.37 -8.67
N LEU A 149 1.36 -2.66 -7.72
CA LEU A 149 2.09 -1.76 -6.82
C LEU A 149 3.00 -2.56 -5.87
N THR A 150 2.49 -3.61 -5.23
CA THR A 150 3.27 -4.50 -4.36
C THR A 150 4.50 -5.04 -5.07
N LEU A 151 4.32 -5.55 -6.30
CA LEU A 151 5.44 -6.04 -7.12
C LEU A 151 6.45 -4.95 -7.46
N ARG A 152 6.02 -3.72 -7.68
CA ARG A 152 6.96 -2.61 -7.93
C ARG A 152 7.74 -2.21 -6.69
N LEU A 153 7.09 -2.25 -5.53
CA LEU A 153 7.71 -1.87 -4.26
C LEU A 153 8.70 -2.92 -3.78
N ASN A 154 8.42 -4.21 -4.01
CA ASN A 154 9.25 -5.28 -3.49
C ASN A 154 10.38 -5.74 -4.44
N GLY A 155 10.53 -5.13 -5.62
CA GLY A 155 11.55 -5.50 -6.61
C GLY A 155 11.12 -6.56 -7.63
N GLY A 156 9.82 -6.83 -7.74
CA GLY A 156 9.25 -7.74 -8.75
C GLY A 156 9.16 -9.20 -8.28
N HIS A 157 9.39 -9.46 -7.00
CA HIS A 157 9.39 -10.80 -6.44
C HIS A 157 7.96 -11.30 -6.21
N THR A 158 7.57 -12.41 -6.84
CA THR A 158 6.17 -12.87 -6.83
C THR A 158 5.85 -13.74 -5.62
N PHE A 159 6.86 -14.40 -5.02
CA PHE A 159 6.69 -15.23 -3.82
C PHE A 159 6.10 -14.47 -2.62
N ILE A 160 6.18 -13.12 -2.62
CA ILE A 160 5.63 -12.29 -1.54
C ILE A 160 4.14 -12.58 -1.30
N PHE A 161 3.39 -12.90 -2.36
CA PHE A 161 1.97 -13.19 -2.25
C PHE A 161 1.71 -14.52 -1.54
N ASP A 162 2.56 -15.54 -1.76
CA ASP A 162 2.49 -16.78 -0.99
C ASP A 162 2.78 -16.53 0.50
N LEU A 163 3.78 -15.69 0.80
CA LEU A 163 4.12 -15.33 2.18
C LEU A 163 2.97 -14.60 2.87
N ILE A 164 2.36 -13.63 2.18
CA ILE A 164 1.21 -12.86 2.65
C ILE A 164 0.05 -13.81 2.97
N LEU A 165 -0.32 -14.71 2.05
CA LEU A 165 -1.40 -15.68 2.28
C LEU A 165 -1.10 -16.64 3.45
N GLN A 166 0.13 -17.14 3.55
CA GLN A 166 0.54 -18.01 4.66
C GLN A 166 0.46 -17.29 6.01
N SER A 167 0.92 -16.04 6.08
CA SER A 167 0.87 -15.25 7.32
C SER A 167 -0.57 -14.98 7.76
N HIS A 168 -1.46 -14.67 6.82
CA HIS A 168 -2.88 -14.43 7.08
C HIS A 168 -3.59 -15.69 7.57
N ALA A 169 -3.31 -16.85 6.95
CA ALA A 169 -3.88 -18.12 7.39
C ALA A 169 -3.51 -18.48 8.84
N VAL A 170 -2.24 -18.29 9.22
CA VAL A 170 -1.76 -18.52 10.60
C VAL A 170 -2.44 -17.57 11.58
N PHE A 171 -2.59 -16.29 11.21
CA PHE A 171 -3.28 -15.31 12.04
C PHE A 171 -4.75 -15.69 12.28
N ASN A 172 -5.46 -16.09 11.23
CA ASN A 172 -6.86 -16.51 11.31
C ASN A 172 -7.06 -17.77 12.16
N GLU A 173 -6.15 -18.74 12.05
CA GLU A 173 -6.18 -19.93 12.90
C GLU A 173 -5.97 -19.57 14.38
N TRP A 174 -5.00 -18.71 14.67
CA TRP A 174 -4.73 -18.24 16.02
C TRP A 174 -5.94 -17.50 16.61
N GLU A 175 -6.55 -16.60 15.84
CA GLU A 175 -7.72 -15.86 16.27
C GLU A 175 -8.91 -16.78 16.53
N SER A 176 -9.17 -17.73 15.64
CA SER A 176 -10.23 -18.73 15.80
C SER A 176 -10.05 -19.58 17.06
N ASN A 177 -8.81 -20.00 17.35
CA ASN A 177 -8.48 -20.78 18.55
C ASN A 177 -8.68 -19.98 19.86
N LYS A 178 -8.48 -18.65 19.83
CA LYS A 178 -8.73 -17.77 20.99
C LYS A 178 -10.20 -17.76 21.41
N TYR A 179 -11.12 -17.81 20.46
CA TYR A 179 -12.56 -17.86 20.74
C TYR A 179 -13.07 -19.26 21.08
N ARG A 180 -12.38 -20.31 20.62
CA ARG A 180 -12.72 -21.71 20.93
C ARG A 180 -12.34 -22.15 22.36
N ASN A 181 -11.31 -21.53 22.94
CA ASN A 181 -10.80 -21.84 24.28
C ASN A 181 -11.38 -20.92 25.38
N ARG A 182 -12.48 -20.22 25.09
CA ARG A 182 -13.25 -19.40 26.03
C ARG A 182 -14.64 -19.98 26.22
#